data_AF-A0A2A3LMK6-F1
#
_entry.id   AF-A0A2A3LMK6-F1
#
_cell.length_a   1.000
_cell.length_b   1.000
_cell.length_c   1.000
_cell.angle_alpha   90.00
_cell.angle_beta   90.00
_cell.angle_gamma   90.00
#
_symmetry.space_group_name_H-M   'P 1'
#
loop_
_entity.id
_entity.type
_entity.pdbx_description
1 polymer ?
#
loop_
_entity_poly.entity_id
_entity_poly.type
_entity_poly.pdbx_seq_one_letter_code
_entity_poly.pdbx_strand_id
1 'polypeptide(L)'
;MSNLKWMWCVVRKELLDIARDRRTLFMALLLGPLMYPLMMFGMNVMTEKRMKTEQDRVLEVPVIGAEHAPNLVAHLATLGIVTVDAPADLDAAIASQQVDVAIEIPANFAQDWHAGRPATVEVISDSTRRNAETPTRRVRNAITAYGQQVGTLRLLARGIDPSVVQPVAVGTRDMATDEAKRGIMLSFLLPYILILSSFIGGSYLILDATAGERERQSLEPLLATPASRGAIVSGKIAAACVIGIGSLLLTLLAFKLSAQMGSGAARMLDVSFAAIGKMLLVLLPMLFVGTSLLTFLAATAKSMKEAQSHIVWLMLLPMIPSFVLMFNPIKTELWQFTVPFLAQNQLLLKIIRAEAIAPSIWGVYLTASLALAAALWLLAVWRYRQERLAVAG
;
A
#
# COMPACT_ATOMS: atom_id res chain seq x y z
N MET A 1 3.73 47.57 12.35
CA MET A 1 3.72 46.23 12.98
C MET A 1 4.69 45.33 12.22
N SER A 2 5.47 44.48 12.91
CA SER A 2 6.39 43.53 12.24
C SER A 2 5.61 42.55 11.34
N ASN A 3 6.20 42.13 10.21
CA ASN A 3 5.65 41.12 9.30
C ASN A 3 5.20 39.84 10.03
N LEU A 4 5.86 39.48 11.13
CA LEU A 4 5.53 38.31 11.94
C LEU A 4 4.17 38.46 12.65
N LYS A 5 3.83 39.67 13.12
CA LYS A 5 2.53 39.94 13.76
C LYS A 5 1.39 39.84 12.74
N TRP A 6 1.61 40.32 11.52
CA TRP A 6 0.64 40.18 10.43
C TRP A 6 0.45 38.73 10.03
N MET A 7 1.53 37.98 9.86
CA MET A 7 1.48 36.55 9.57
C MET A 7 0.68 35.79 10.63
N TRP A 8 0.94 36.03 11.92
CA TRP A 8 0.21 35.39 13.01
C TRP A 8 -1.28 35.79 13.05
N CYS A 9 -1.60 37.05 12.74
CA CYS A 9 -2.99 37.49 12.62
C CYS A 9 -3.74 36.71 11.53
N VAL A 10 -3.10 36.54 10.35
CA VAL A 10 -3.65 35.72 9.26
C VAL A 10 -3.81 34.28 9.69
N VAL A 11 -2.79 33.66 10.32
CA VAL A 11 -2.89 32.28 10.83
C VAL A 11 -4.10 32.11 11.74
N ARG A 12 -4.27 33.03 12.70
CA ARG A 12 -5.38 32.97 13.65
C ARG A 12 -6.73 33.13 12.95
N LYS A 13 -6.83 34.03 11.96
CA LYS A 13 -8.05 34.22 11.17
C LYS A 13 -8.41 32.94 10.42
N GLU A 14 -7.49 32.38 9.64
CA GLU A 14 -7.74 31.16 8.85
C GLU A 14 -8.10 29.96 9.73
N LEU A 15 -7.43 29.80 10.87
CA LEU A 15 -7.74 28.73 11.84
C LEU A 15 -9.10 28.91 12.51
N LEU A 16 -9.52 30.15 12.79
CA LEU A 16 -10.85 30.43 13.34
C LEU A 16 -11.95 30.20 12.32
N ASP A 17 -11.72 30.57 11.07
CA ASP A 17 -12.69 30.40 9.98
C ASP A 17 -12.94 28.92 9.70
N ILE A 18 -11.88 28.10 9.60
CA ILE A 18 -12.03 26.65 9.42
C ILE A 18 -12.61 25.96 10.67
N ALA A 19 -12.30 26.44 11.89
CA ALA A 19 -12.88 25.90 13.12
C ALA A 19 -14.38 26.18 13.26
N ARG A 20 -14.87 27.26 12.65
CA ARG A 20 -16.31 27.58 12.59
C ARG A 20 -17.04 26.67 11.61
N ASP A 21 -16.40 26.26 10.52
CA ASP A 21 -16.94 25.27 9.60
C ASP A 21 -16.67 23.83 10.10
N ARG A 22 -17.49 23.40 11.07
CA ARG A 22 -17.39 22.08 11.69
C ARG A 22 -17.48 20.93 10.70
N ARG A 23 -18.27 21.10 9.63
CA ARG A 23 -18.45 20.05 8.61
C ARG A 23 -17.15 19.87 7.85
N THR A 24 -16.57 20.96 7.40
CA THR A 24 -15.27 20.98 6.74
C THR A 24 -14.17 20.43 7.63
N LEU A 25 -14.10 20.89 8.88
CA LEU A 25 -13.11 20.41 9.84
C LEU A 25 -13.25 18.90 10.06
N PHE A 26 -14.48 18.40 10.22
CA PHE A 26 -14.74 16.96 10.35
C PHE A 26 -14.31 16.18 9.10
N MET A 27 -14.62 16.67 7.90
CA MET A 27 -14.24 15.99 6.66
C MET A 27 -12.72 15.98 6.45
N ALA A 28 -12.04 17.10 6.71
CA ALA A 28 -10.60 17.26 6.52
C ALA A 28 -9.77 16.52 7.59
N LEU A 29 -10.25 16.51 8.84
CA LEU A 29 -9.50 16.01 9.99
C LEU A 29 -9.89 14.57 10.37
N LEU A 30 -11.17 14.21 10.23
CA LEU A 30 -11.68 12.90 10.62
C LEU A 30 -11.88 11.99 9.40
N LEU A 31 -12.72 12.38 8.43
CA LEU A 31 -13.15 11.44 7.39
C LEU A 31 -11.98 11.00 6.49
N GLY A 32 -11.19 11.94 5.96
CA GLY A 32 -10.07 11.61 5.07
C GLY A 32 -9.00 10.73 5.74
N PRO A 33 -8.38 11.19 6.84
CA PRO A 33 -7.37 10.45 7.60
C PRO A 33 -7.81 9.08 8.12
N LEU A 34 -9.05 8.97 8.61
CA LEU A 34 -9.51 7.80 9.36
C LEU A 34 -10.10 6.71 8.44
N MET A 35 -10.56 7.07 7.25
CA MET A 35 -11.13 6.11 6.30
C MET A 35 -10.13 5.01 5.92
N TYR A 36 -8.85 5.34 5.73
CA TYR A 36 -7.84 4.36 5.33
C TYR A 36 -7.48 3.36 6.44
N PRO A 37 -7.16 3.77 7.68
CA PRO A 37 -7.00 2.83 8.81
C PRO A 37 -8.23 1.95 9.02
N LEU A 38 -9.43 2.49 8.80
CA LEU A 38 -10.68 1.74 8.92
C LEU A 38 -10.83 0.69 7.81
N MET A 39 -10.53 1.04 6.55
CA MET A 39 -10.51 0.09 5.44
C MET A 39 -9.48 -1.02 5.66
N MET A 40 -8.28 -0.65 6.12
CA MET A 40 -7.22 -1.61 6.43
C MET A 40 -7.62 -2.55 7.56
N PHE A 41 -8.23 -2.03 8.62
CA PHE A 41 -8.80 -2.84 9.69
C PHE A 41 -9.86 -3.82 9.15
N GLY A 42 -10.80 -3.34 8.33
CA GLY A 42 -11.81 -4.18 7.68
C GLY A 42 -11.20 -5.29 6.81
N MET A 43 -10.18 -4.96 6.01
CA MET A 43 -9.49 -5.93 5.16
C MET A 43 -8.70 -6.97 5.96
N ASN A 44 -8.07 -6.57 7.06
CA ASN A 44 -7.38 -7.49 7.97
C ASN A 44 -8.38 -8.47 8.60
N VAL A 45 -9.51 -7.99 9.11
CA VAL A 45 -10.57 -8.84 9.67
C VAL A 45 -11.11 -9.81 8.63
N MET A 46 -11.32 -9.35 7.39
CA MET A 46 -11.77 -10.21 6.30
C MET A 46 -10.74 -11.28 5.92
N THR A 47 -9.46 -10.88 5.85
CA THR A 47 -8.36 -11.80 5.52
C THR A 47 -8.16 -12.85 6.61
N GLU A 48 -8.23 -12.46 7.89
CA GLU A 48 -8.14 -13.40 9.01
C GLU A 48 -9.30 -14.40 8.99
N LYS A 49 -10.53 -13.93 8.71
CA LYS A 49 -11.69 -14.80 8.56
C LYS A 49 -11.50 -15.79 7.41
N ARG A 50 -11.04 -15.33 6.24
CA ARG A 50 -10.75 -16.20 5.08
C ARG A 50 -9.68 -17.23 5.40
N MET A 51 -8.57 -16.84 6.03
CA MET A 51 -7.47 -17.76 6.37
C MET A 51 -7.92 -18.86 7.33
N LYS A 52 -8.72 -18.52 8.35
CA LYS A 52 -9.31 -19.53 9.26
C LYS A 52 -10.28 -20.47 8.54
N THR A 53 -11.02 -19.98 7.54
CA THR A 53 -11.96 -20.81 6.78
C THR A 53 -11.27 -21.71 5.73
N GLU A 54 -10.15 -21.27 5.14
CA GLU A 54 -9.46 -21.98 4.05
C GLU A 54 -8.45 -23.04 4.54
N GLN A 55 -7.80 -22.84 5.69
CA GLN A 55 -6.84 -23.83 6.22
C GLN A 55 -7.51 -25.09 6.78
N ASP A 56 -8.76 -24.99 7.24
CA ASP A 56 -9.54 -26.11 7.79
C ASP A 56 -10.53 -26.72 6.78
N ARG A 57 -10.59 -26.21 5.55
CA ARG A 57 -11.50 -26.74 4.53
C ARG A 57 -10.91 -27.95 3.82
N VAL A 58 -11.68 -29.03 3.86
CA VAL A 58 -11.57 -30.15 2.93
C VAL A 58 -11.69 -29.59 1.51
N LEU A 59 -10.67 -29.86 0.68
CA LEU A 59 -10.67 -29.44 -0.71
C LEU A 59 -11.37 -30.52 -1.53
N GLU A 60 -12.59 -30.25 -1.98
CA GLU A 60 -13.30 -31.12 -2.91
C GLU A 60 -12.75 -30.90 -4.32
N VAL A 61 -12.25 -31.97 -4.94
CA VAL A 61 -11.63 -31.94 -6.26
C VAL A 61 -12.34 -32.94 -7.16
N PRO A 62 -12.98 -32.51 -8.25
CA PRO A 62 -13.53 -33.42 -9.23
C PRO A 62 -12.43 -34.26 -9.89
N VAL A 63 -12.61 -35.58 -9.91
CA VAL A 63 -11.64 -36.51 -10.49
C VAL A 63 -12.30 -37.37 -11.56
N ILE A 64 -11.73 -37.35 -12.77
CA ILE A 64 -12.06 -38.29 -13.84
C ILE A 64 -11.17 -39.52 -13.69
N GLY A 65 -11.78 -40.72 -13.65
CA GLY A 65 -11.06 -41.99 -13.57
C GLY A 65 -10.46 -42.28 -12.20
N ALA A 66 -11.13 -41.89 -11.11
CA ALA A 66 -10.69 -42.15 -9.74
C ALA A 66 -10.44 -43.65 -9.47
N GLU A 67 -11.20 -44.53 -10.12
CA GLU A 67 -11.03 -45.99 -10.04
C GLU A 67 -9.70 -46.50 -10.60
N HIS A 68 -9.04 -45.75 -11.50
CA HIS A 68 -7.77 -46.16 -12.10
C HIS A 68 -6.60 -46.06 -11.11
N ALA A 69 -6.72 -45.27 -10.03
CA ALA A 69 -5.64 -45.00 -9.09
C ALA A 69 -6.11 -44.92 -7.62
N PRO A 70 -6.67 -46.01 -7.05
CA PRO A 70 -7.25 -45.99 -5.70
C PRO A 70 -6.23 -45.60 -4.61
N ASN A 71 -4.96 -45.98 -4.78
CA ASN A 71 -3.89 -45.64 -3.83
C ASN A 71 -3.51 -44.15 -3.85
N LEU A 72 -3.59 -43.50 -5.02
CA LEU A 72 -3.35 -42.06 -5.14
C LEU A 72 -4.52 -41.29 -4.51
N VAL A 73 -5.76 -41.71 -4.79
CA VAL A 73 -6.97 -41.12 -4.20
C VAL A 73 -6.94 -41.22 -2.67
N ALA A 74 -6.59 -42.39 -2.13
CA ALA A 74 -6.43 -42.56 -0.68
C ALA A 74 -5.36 -41.63 -0.09
N HIS A 75 -4.22 -41.44 -0.79
CA HIS A 75 -3.18 -40.51 -0.35
C HIS A 75 -3.66 -39.05 -0.34
N LEU A 76 -4.38 -38.61 -1.38
CA LEU A 76 -4.97 -37.27 -1.45
C LEU A 76 -5.94 -37.04 -0.27
N ALA A 77 -6.75 -38.03 0.07
CA ALA A 77 -7.67 -37.96 1.19
C ALA A 77 -6.96 -37.73 2.55
N THR A 78 -5.78 -38.32 2.77
CA THR A 78 -4.99 -38.08 4.00
C THR A 78 -4.55 -36.62 4.16
N LEU A 79 -4.48 -35.87 3.05
CA LEU A 79 -4.11 -34.45 3.02
C LEU A 79 -5.33 -33.51 3.01
N GLY A 80 -6.52 -34.06 3.26
CA GLY A 80 -7.78 -33.33 3.24
C GLY A 80 -8.23 -32.90 1.83
N ILE A 81 -7.79 -33.62 0.79
CA ILE A 81 -8.26 -33.46 -0.59
C ILE A 81 -9.24 -34.60 -0.87
N VAL A 82 -10.53 -34.30 -0.89
CA VAL A 82 -11.59 -35.29 -1.13
C VAL A 82 -11.95 -35.28 -2.60
N THR A 83 -11.93 -36.47 -3.20
CA THR A 83 -12.31 -36.64 -4.61
C THR A 83 -13.82 -36.68 -4.73
N VAL A 84 -14.37 -35.88 -5.63
CA VAL A 84 -15.80 -35.90 -6.00
C VAL A 84 -15.93 -36.33 -7.45
N ASP A 85 -17.11 -36.84 -7.82
CA ASP A 85 -17.38 -37.25 -9.19
C ASP A 85 -17.26 -36.05 -10.14
N ALA A 86 -16.58 -36.28 -11.26
CA ALA A 86 -16.43 -35.25 -12.28
C ALA A 86 -17.77 -34.91 -12.94
N PRO A 87 -18.09 -33.61 -13.14
CA PRO A 87 -19.21 -33.20 -13.99
C PRO A 87 -19.08 -33.79 -15.39
N ALA A 88 -20.21 -34.05 -16.06
CA ALA A 88 -20.23 -34.60 -17.42
C ALA A 88 -19.46 -33.73 -18.44
N ASP A 89 -19.39 -32.42 -18.21
CA ASP A 89 -18.58 -31.46 -18.97
C ASP A 89 -17.68 -30.67 -18.02
N LEU A 90 -16.47 -31.20 -17.82
CA LEU A 90 -15.49 -30.63 -16.90
C LEU A 90 -14.95 -29.28 -17.40
N ASP A 91 -14.73 -29.16 -18.71
CA ASP A 91 -14.22 -27.95 -19.33
C ASP A 91 -15.22 -26.80 -19.18
N ALA A 92 -16.52 -27.07 -19.41
CA ALA A 92 -17.57 -26.09 -19.15
C ALA A 92 -17.72 -25.77 -17.65
N ALA A 93 -17.53 -26.73 -16.76
CA ALA A 93 -17.59 -26.50 -15.31
C ALA A 93 -16.43 -25.60 -14.81
N ILE A 94 -15.23 -25.76 -15.38
CA ILE A 94 -14.08 -24.91 -15.11
C ILE A 94 -14.29 -23.53 -15.73
N ALA A 95 -14.77 -23.45 -16.98
CA ALA A 95 -15.06 -22.20 -17.67
C ALA A 95 -16.18 -21.39 -17.00
N SER A 96 -17.21 -22.07 -16.47
CA SER A 96 -18.33 -21.47 -15.74
C SER A 96 -18.02 -21.19 -14.26
N GLN A 97 -16.78 -21.42 -13.83
CA GLN A 97 -16.28 -21.16 -12.48
C GLN A 97 -16.96 -21.96 -11.35
N GLN A 98 -17.56 -23.10 -11.67
CA GLN A 98 -18.13 -24.00 -10.68
C GLN A 98 -17.05 -24.87 -10.03
N VAL A 99 -15.95 -25.12 -10.77
CA VAL A 99 -14.81 -25.91 -10.32
C VAL A 99 -13.52 -25.09 -10.47
N ASP A 100 -12.72 -25.03 -9.41
CA ASP A 100 -11.45 -24.31 -9.41
C ASP A 100 -10.29 -25.14 -9.97
N VAL A 101 -10.23 -26.43 -9.61
CA VAL A 101 -9.21 -27.40 -10.06
C VAL A 101 -9.86 -28.78 -10.21
N ALA A 102 -9.40 -29.55 -11.19
CA ALA A 102 -9.79 -30.94 -11.37
C ALA A 102 -8.59 -31.82 -11.71
N ILE A 103 -8.77 -33.13 -11.56
CA ILE A 103 -7.75 -34.14 -11.85
C ILE A 103 -8.29 -35.10 -12.89
N GLU A 104 -7.50 -35.41 -13.90
CA GLU A 104 -7.78 -36.47 -14.86
C GLU A 104 -6.74 -37.57 -14.75
N ILE A 105 -7.23 -38.80 -14.54
CA ILE A 105 -6.43 -40.02 -14.42
C ILE A 105 -6.78 -40.92 -15.61
N PRO A 106 -5.93 -40.96 -16.64
CA PRO A 106 -6.23 -41.71 -17.85
C PRO A 106 -6.22 -43.22 -17.59
N ALA A 107 -7.01 -43.98 -18.37
CA ALA A 107 -7.27 -45.41 -18.14
C ALA A 107 -6.01 -46.31 -18.16
N ASN A 108 -4.96 -45.86 -18.87
CA ASN A 108 -3.66 -46.56 -18.90
C ASN A 108 -2.83 -46.39 -17.61
N PHE A 109 -3.26 -45.53 -16.68
CA PHE A 109 -2.53 -45.26 -15.43
C PHE A 109 -2.13 -46.56 -14.71
N ALA A 110 -3.09 -47.46 -14.49
CA ALA A 110 -2.84 -48.73 -13.79
C ALA A 110 -1.81 -49.61 -14.53
N GLN A 111 -1.90 -49.67 -15.85
CA GLN A 111 -0.99 -50.45 -16.68
C GLN A 111 0.45 -49.92 -16.58
N ASP A 112 0.63 -48.61 -16.78
CA ASP A 112 1.95 -47.97 -16.70
C ASP A 112 2.51 -48.02 -15.26
N TRP A 113 1.64 -47.87 -14.27
CA TRP A 113 1.98 -47.97 -12.86
C TRP A 113 2.56 -49.35 -12.51
N HIS A 114 1.88 -50.43 -12.89
CA HIS A 114 2.33 -51.80 -12.62
C HIS A 114 3.57 -52.18 -13.46
N ALA A 115 3.69 -51.66 -14.68
CA ALA A 115 4.86 -51.84 -15.54
C ALA A 115 6.11 -51.08 -15.04
N GLY A 116 5.99 -50.28 -13.97
CA GLY A 116 7.09 -49.47 -13.43
C GLY A 116 7.44 -48.26 -14.30
N ARG A 117 6.56 -47.88 -15.24
CA ARG A 117 6.69 -46.68 -16.07
C ARG A 117 6.09 -45.47 -15.34
N PRO A 118 6.44 -44.23 -15.74
CA PRO A 118 5.77 -43.04 -15.23
C PRO A 118 4.30 -43.05 -15.66
N ALA A 119 3.39 -43.05 -14.70
CA ALA A 119 1.95 -42.97 -14.96
C ALA A 119 1.52 -41.49 -14.90
N THR A 120 0.90 -40.99 -15.96
CA THR A 120 0.52 -39.58 -16.10
C THR A 120 -0.74 -39.27 -15.28
N VAL A 121 -0.75 -38.10 -14.64
CA VAL A 121 -1.93 -37.52 -14.00
C VAL A 121 -2.01 -36.06 -14.44
N GLU A 122 -3.13 -35.65 -15.00
CA GLU A 122 -3.31 -34.29 -15.48
C GLU A 122 -4.05 -33.45 -14.43
N VAL A 123 -3.55 -32.24 -14.18
CA VAL A 123 -4.19 -31.28 -13.27
C VAL A 123 -4.75 -30.15 -14.13
N ILE A 124 -6.07 -30.07 -14.20
CA ILE A 124 -6.79 -29.15 -15.07
C ILE A 124 -7.21 -27.94 -14.25
N SER A 125 -6.80 -26.75 -14.69
CA SER A 125 -7.10 -25.48 -14.03
C SER A 125 -6.96 -24.32 -15.01
N ASP A 126 -7.73 -23.26 -14.80
CA ASP A 126 -7.55 -22.01 -15.53
C ASP A 126 -6.56 -21.09 -14.78
N SER A 127 -5.37 -20.93 -15.33
CA SER A 127 -4.28 -20.14 -14.76
C SER A 127 -4.53 -18.63 -14.70
N THR A 128 -5.56 -18.12 -15.39
CA THR A 128 -5.94 -16.71 -15.31
C THR A 128 -6.73 -16.39 -14.03
N ARG A 129 -7.23 -17.42 -13.32
CA ARG A 129 -8.03 -17.27 -12.11
C ARG A 129 -7.17 -17.34 -10.85
N ARG A 130 -7.15 -16.24 -10.10
CA ARG A 130 -6.46 -16.18 -8.78
C ARG A 130 -7.02 -17.17 -7.75
N ASN A 131 -8.31 -17.46 -7.79
CA ASN A 131 -8.94 -18.37 -6.84
C ASN A 131 -8.49 -19.83 -7.04
N ALA A 132 -8.24 -20.24 -8.29
CA ALA A 132 -7.78 -21.57 -8.65
C ALA A 132 -6.29 -21.83 -8.30
N GLU A 133 -5.50 -20.78 -8.11
CA GLU A 133 -4.05 -20.89 -7.90
C GLU A 133 -3.69 -21.68 -6.64
N THR A 134 -4.38 -21.42 -5.53
CA THR A 134 -4.10 -22.08 -4.25
C THR A 134 -4.54 -23.56 -4.24
N PRO A 135 -5.78 -23.91 -4.65
CA PRO A 135 -6.20 -25.30 -4.84
C PRO A 135 -5.28 -26.09 -5.79
N THR A 136 -4.95 -25.51 -6.95
CA THR A 136 -4.08 -26.15 -7.96
C THR A 136 -2.70 -26.46 -7.41
N ARG A 137 -2.09 -25.50 -6.68
CA ARG A 137 -0.80 -25.71 -6.04
C ARG A 137 -0.85 -26.80 -4.96
N ARG A 138 -1.93 -26.86 -4.16
CA ARG A 138 -2.13 -27.91 -3.14
C ARG A 138 -2.21 -29.30 -3.76
N VAL A 139 -3.01 -29.46 -4.82
CA VAL A 139 -3.15 -30.73 -5.57
C VAL A 139 -1.83 -31.14 -6.21
N ARG A 140 -1.16 -30.24 -6.94
CA ARG A 140 0.13 -30.53 -7.60
C ARG A 140 1.21 -30.96 -6.60
N ASN A 141 1.29 -30.28 -5.46
CA ASN A 141 2.26 -30.63 -4.41
C ASN A 141 1.97 -32.02 -3.82
N ALA A 142 0.70 -32.36 -3.59
CA ALA A 142 0.30 -33.67 -3.09
C ALA A 142 0.64 -34.81 -4.08
N ILE A 143 0.32 -34.64 -5.36
CA ILE A 143 0.65 -35.63 -6.41
C ILE A 143 2.17 -35.79 -6.55
N THR A 144 2.92 -34.69 -6.52
CA THR A 144 4.39 -34.72 -6.61
C THR A 144 5.01 -35.43 -5.41
N ALA A 145 4.51 -35.17 -4.20
CA ALA A 145 4.97 -35.84 -2.99
C ALA A 145 4.71 -37.36 -3.04
N TYR A 146 3.52 -37.78 -3.50
CA TYR A 146 3.20 -39.19 -3.72
C TYR A 146 4.16 -39.85 -4.71
N GLY A 147 4.40 -39.20 -5.85
CA GLY A 147 5.32 -39.69 -6.88
C GLY A 147 6.76 -39.86 -6.36
N GLN A 148 7.25 -38.92 -5.56
CA GLN A 148 8.58 -39.01 -4.94
C GLN A 148 8.66 -40.14 -3.91
N GLN A 149 7.63 -40.30 -3.08
CA GLN A 149 7.57 -41.37 -2.08
C GLN A 149 7.60 -42.75 -2.74
N VAL A 150 6.75 -42.99 -3.75
CA VAL A 150 6.72 -44.27 -4.46
C VAL A 150 7.97 -44.49 -5.29
N GLY A 151 8.50 -43.45 -5.94
CA GLY A 151 9.77 -43.52 -6.67
C GLY A 151 10.91 -43.99 -5.77
N THR A 152 11.01 -43.45 -4.57
CA THR A 152 12.01 -43.85 -3.55
C THR A 152 11.86 -45.33 -3.19
N LEU A 153 10.63 -45.79 -2.91
CA LEU A 153 10.36 -47.20 -2.60
C LEU A 153 10.72 -48.14 -3.76
N ARG A 154 10.46 -47.72 -5.01
CA ARG A 154 10.80 -48.49 -6.22
C ARG A 154 12.30 -48.64 -6.43
N LEU A 155 13.09 -47.64 -6.05
CA LEU A 155 14.55 -47.69 -6.12
C LEU A 155 15.12 -48.62 -5.04
N LEU A 156 14.63 -48.47 -3.80
CA LEU A 156 15.02 -49.34 -2.68
C LEU A 156 14.72 -50.82 -2.95
N ALA A 157 13.53 -51.12 -3.49
CA ALA A 157 13.15 -52.49 -3.86
C ALA A 157 14.05 -53.10 -4.95
N ARG A 158 14.77 -52.27 -5.72
CA ARG A 158 15.73 -52.70 -6.75
C ARG A 158 17.19 -52.63 -6.26
N GLY A 159 17.42 -52.34 -4.98
CA GLY A 159 18.77 -52.19 -4.42
C GLY A 159 19.50 -50.94 -4.90
N ILE A 160 18.79 -49.97 -5.46
CA ILE A 160 19.36 -48.70 -5.91
C ILE A 160 19.19 -47.68 -4.78
N ASP A 161 20.29 -47.06 -4.38
CA ASP A 161 20.27 -45.97 -3.41
C ASP A 161 19.53 -44.76 -4.01
N PRO A 162 18.47 -44.22 -3.37
CA PRO A 162 17.72 -43.06 -3.85
C PRO A 162 18.57 -41.80 -4.06
N SER A 163 19.72 -41.68 -3.38
CA SER A 163 20.65 -40.55 -3.57
C SER A 163 21.22 -40.45 -4.99
N VAL A 164 21.24 -41.56 -5.74
CA VAL A 164 21.74 -41.58 -7.14
C VAL A 164 20.88 -40.72 -8.06
N VAL A 165 19.57 -40.63 -7.82
CA VAL A 165 18.64 -39.80 -8.62
C VAL A 165 18.40 -38.41 -8.01
N GLN A 166 18.84 -38.18 -6.78
CA GLN A 166 18.81 -36.88 -6.11
C GLN A 166 20.22 -36.49 -5.64
N PRO A 167 21.16 -36.25 -6.58
CA PRO A 167 22.56 -35.96 -6.24
C PRO A 167 22.74 -34.62 -5.51
N VAL A 168 21.74 -33.73 -5.56
CA VAL A 168 21.75 -32.43 -4.89
C VAL A 168 20.55 -32.32 -3.96
N ALA A 169 20.79 -32.34 -2.65
CA ALA A 169 19.79 -32.05 -1.64
C ALA A 169 19.65 -30.53 -1.47
N VAL A 170 18.61 -29.93 -2.06
CA VAL A 170 18.32 -28.51 -1.91
C VAL A 170 17.58 -28.28 -0.59
N GLY A 171 18.32 -27.83 0.43
CA GLY A 171 17.74 -27.35 1.68
C GLY A 171 17.29 -25.90 1.54
N THR A 172 15.99 -25.63 1.72
CA THR A 172 15.49 -24.25 1.83
C THR A 172 15.46 -23.85 3.30
N ARG A 173 16.34 -22.94 3.70
CA ARG A 173 16.31 -22.32 5.02
C ARG A 173 15.69 -20.94 4.89
N ASP A 174 14.36 -20.89 5.03
CA ASP A 174 13.64 -19.62 5.04
C ASP A 174 13.91 -18.88 6.35
N MET A 175 14.49 -17.68 6.23
CA MET A 175 14.78 -16.81 7.38
C MET A 175 13.67 -15.78 7.60
N ALA A 176 12.69 -15.71 6.71
CA ALA A 176 11.52 -14.87 6.90
C ALA A 176 10.57 -15.56 7.88
N THR A 177 10.21 -14.86 8.94
CA THR A 177 9.12 -15.31 9.81
C THR A 177 7.80 -15.25 9.02
N ASP A 178 6.86 -16.16 9.30
CA ASP A 178 5.55 -16.17 8.62
C ASP A 178 4.80 -14.85 8.77
N GLU A 179 5.09 -14.15 9.85
CA GLU A 179 4.56 -12.84 10.16
C GLU A 179 5.23 -11.72 9.33
N ALA A 180 6.52 -11.82 9.00
CA ALA A 180 7.20 -10.89 8.09
C ALA A 180 6.65 -10.98 6.65
N LYS A 181 6.29 -12.19 6.20
CA LYS A 181 5.64 -12.39 4.88
C LYS A 181 4.27 -11.72 4.81
N ARG A 182 3.49 -11.78 5.89
CA ARG A 182 2.17 -11.12 5.99
C ARG A 182 2.28 -9.59 6.03
N GLY A 183 3.42 -9.04 6.46
CA GLY A 183 3.69 -7.60 6.50
C GLY A 183 4.07 -6.95 5.14
N ILE A 184 4.29 -7.75 4.09
CA ILE A 184 4.81 -7.25 2.80
C ILE A 184 3.80 -6.32 2.11
N MET A 185 2.53 -6.74 1.97
CA MET A 185 1.47 -5.89 1.37
C MET A 185 1.29 -4.57 2.13
N LEU A 186 1.29 -4.65 3.47
CA LEU A 186 1.16 -3.50 4.36
C LEU A 186 2.35 -2.54 4.24
N SER A 187 3.55 -3.08 4.04
CA SER A 187 4.77 -2.30 3.84
C SER A 187 4.71 -1.44 2.58
N PHE A 188 3.96 -1.82 1.54
CA PHE A 188 3.83 -1.02 0.32
C PHE A 188 2.72 0.04 0.40
N LEU A 189 1.56 -0.33 0.93
CA LEU A 189 0.37 0.52 0.94
C LEU A 189 0.50 1.70 1.93
N LEU A 190 1.09 1.42 3.10
CA LEU A 190 1.14 2.35 4.22
C LEU A 190 2.00 3.59 3.91
N PRO A 191 3.26 3.48 3.40
CA PRO A 191 4.04 4.65 3.02
C PRO A 191 3.31 5.55 2.02
N TYR A 192 2.66 4.97 1.01
CA TYR A 192 1.90 5.74 0.01
C TYR A 192 0.79 6.57 0.65
N ILE A 193 -0.02 5.97 1.54
CA ILE A 193 -1.11 6.66 2.22
C ILE A 193 -0.58 7.80 3.10
N LEU A 194 0.50 7.56 3.86
CA LEU A 194 1.08 8.58 4.74
C LEU A 194 1.71 9.75 3.95
N ILE A 195 2.35 9.45 2.83
CA ILE A 195 2.91 10.48 1.95
C ILE A 195 1.79 11.32 1.33
N LEU A 196 0.74 10.65 0.83
CA LEU A 196 -0.41 11.31 0.23
C LEU A 196 -1.16 12.19 1.26
N SER A 197 -1.41 11.66 2.46
CA SER A 197 -2.08 12.39 3.53
C SER A 197 -1.27 13.58 4.02
N SER A 198 0.05 13.45 4.12
CA SER A 198 0.93 14.58 4.43
C SER A 198 0.92 15.63 3.32
N PHE A 199 1.10 15.23 2.07
CA PHE A 199 1.21 16.15 0.94
C PHE A 199 -0.08 16.96 0.69
N ILE A 200 -1.24 16.38 0.94
CA ILE A 200 -2.55 16.99 0.65
C ILE A 200 -3.29 17.39 1.95
N GLY A 201 -2.70 17.17 3.12
CA GLY A 201 -3.37 17.33 4.42
C GLY A 201 -3.85 18.75 4.73
N GLY A 202 -3.23 19.78 4.15
CA GLY A 202 -3.66 21.17 4.27
C GLY A 202 -4.44 21.70 3.07
N SER A 203 -4.76 20.86 2.09
CA SER A 203 -5.30 21.29 0.79
C SER A 203 -6.64 21.99 0.88
N TYR A 204 -7.55 21.52 1.75
CA TYR A 204 -8.87 22.13 1.91
C TYR A 204 -8.76 23.61 2.27
N LEU A 205 -7.94 23.94 3.29
CA LEU A 205 -7.74 25.31 3.74
C LEU A 205 -7.11 26.16 2.64
N ILE A 206 -6.10 25.63 1.94
CA ILE A 206 -5.43 26.38 0.86
C ILE A 206 -6.39 26.67 -0.30
N LEU A 207 -7.22 25.70 -0.70
CA LEU A 207 -8.19 25.90 -1.77
C LEU A 207 -9.19 27.00 -1.41
N ASP A 208 -9.82 26.91 -0.23
CA ASP A 208 -10.85 27.88 0.16
C ASP A 208 -10.23 29.26 0.43
N ALA A 209 -9.13 29.30 1.18
CA ALA A 209 -8.45 30.56 1.49
C ALA A 209 -7.81 31.21 0.26
N THR A 210 -7.50 30.47 -0.81
CA THR A 210 -6.84 31.04 -2.00
C THR A 210 -7.78 31.16 -3.19
N ALA A 211 -8.23 30.05 -3.74
CA ALA A 211 -9.11 30.05 -4.90
C ALA A 211 -10.53 30.47 -4.51
N GLY A 212 -11.02 30.05 -3.34
CA GLY A 212 -12.34 30.46 -2.83
C GLY A 212 -12.42 31.96 -2.55
N GLU A 213 -11.42 32.55 -1.89
CA GLU A 213 -11.36 34.01 -1.70
C GLU A 213 -11.22 34.78 -3.02
N ARG A 214 -10.56 34.19 -4.03
CA ARG A 214 -10.46 34.78 -5.38
C ARG A 214 -11.82 34.80 -6.06
N GLU A 215 -12.52 33.67 -6.04
CA GLU A 215 -13.85 33.51 -6.64
C GLU A 215 -14.88 34.43 -5.97
N ARG A 216 -14.77 34.63 -4.66
CA ARG A 216 -15.62 35.55 -3.88
C ARG A 216 -15.18 37.03 -3.95
N GLN A 217 -14.15 37.34 -4.74
CA GLN A 217 -13.57 38.69 -4.88
C GLN A 217 -13.12 39.32 -3.55
N SER A 218 -12.85 38.51 -2.52
CA SER A 218 -12.41 38.98 -1.20
C SER A 218 -10.88 39.10 -1.09
N LEU A 219 -10.14 38.58 -2.07
CA LEU A 219 -8.68 38.73 -2.13
C LEU A 219 -8.23 40.18 -2.39
N GLU A 220 -8.94 40.95 -3.21
CA GLU A 220 -8.53 42.30 -3.58
C GLU A 220 -8.53 43.26 -2.37
N PRO A 221 -9.59 43.30 -1.52
CA PRO A 221 -9.56 44.05 -0.27
C PRO A 221 -8.45 43.58 0.69
N LEU A 222 -8.17 42.27 0.75
CA LEU A 222 -7.13 41.72 1.61
C LEU A 222 -5.72 42.18 1.17
N LEU A 223 -5.48 42.27 -0.14
CA LEU A 223 -4.21 42.75 -0.70
C LEU A 223 -4.06 44.28 -0.62
N ALA A 224 -5.16 45.01 -0.42
CA ALA A 224 -5.15 46.45 -0.14
C ALA A 224 -4.83 46.78 1.34
N THR A 225 -4.79 45.78 2.22
CA THR A 225 -4.37 45.99 3.62
C THR A 225 -2.87 46.33 3.71
N PRO A 226 -2.41 47.00 4.77
CA PRO A 226 -1.00 47.32 4.98
C PRO A 226 -0.10 46.10 5.26
N ALA A 227 -0.64 44.87 5.22
CA ALA A 227 0.12 43.65 5.39
C ALA A 227 0.93 43.32 4.13
N SER A 228 2.20 42.95 4.29
CA SER A 228 3.00 42.52 3.14
C SER A 228 2.44 41.23 2.55
N ARG A 229 2.44 41.11 1.22
CA ARG A 229 1.91 39.93 0.52
C ARG A 229 2.60 38.62 0.96
N GLY A 230 3.89 38.70 1.30
CA GLY A 230 4.63 37.56 1.86
C GLY A 230 4.12 37.12 3.24
N ALA A 231 3.70 38.06 4.10
CA ALA A 231 3.10 37.73 5.40
C ALA A 231 1.71 37.08 5.25
N ILE A 232 0.93 37.50 4.25
CA ILE A 232 -0.37 36.90 3.92
C ILE A 232 -0.19 35.45 3.46
N VAL A 233 0.64 35.21 2.45
CA VAL A 233 0.90 33.85 1.92
C VAL A 233 1.46 32.92 2.98
N SER A 234 2.48 33.38 3.72
CA SER A 234 3.10 32.57 4.77
C SER A 234 2.11 32.27 5.89
N GLY A 235 1.20 33.19 6.20
CA GLY A 235 0.13 32.97 7.17
C GLY A 235 -0.85 31.90 6.73
N LYS A 236 -1.28 31.92 5.46
CA LYS A 236 -2.17 30.89 4.88
C LYS A 236 -1.51 29.51 4.86
N ILE A 237 -0.26 29.43 4.40
CA ILE A 237 0.50 28.18 4.39
C ILE A 237 0.70 27.65 5.83
N ALA A 238 1.06 28.52 6.79
CA ALA A 238 1.23 28.10 8.17
C ALA A 238 -0.07 27.60 8.80
N ALA A 239 -1.21 28.25 8.54
CA ALA A 239 -2.52 27.76 9.00
C ALA A 239 -2.85 26.38 8.40
N ALA A 240 -2.60 26.20 7.10
CA ALA A 240 -2.79 24.91 6.43
C ALA A 240 -1.88 23.83 7.00
N CYS A 241 -0.63 24.16 7.34
CA CYS A 241 0.29 23.24 8.00
C CYS A 241 -0.17 22.84 9.40
N VAL A 242 -0.77 23.75 10.18
CA VAL A 242 -1.33 23.39 11.50
C VAL A 242 -2.45 22.36 11.36
N ILE A 243 -3.38 22.59 10.42
CA ILE A 243 -4.46 21.62 10.12
C ILE A 243 -3.88 20.31 9.59
N GLY A 244 -2.91 20.37 8.67
CA GLY A 244 -2.24 19.21 8.12
C GLY A 244 -1.46 18.40 9.16
N ILE A 245 -0.79 19.04 10.11
CA ILE A 245 -0.12 18.37 11.24
C ILE A 245 -1.16 17.65 12.11
N GLY A 246 -2.29 18.31 12.41
CA GLY A 246 -3.38 17.66 13.17
C GLY A 246 -3.93 16.43 12.45
N SER A 247 -4.19 16.56 11.15
CA SER A 247 -4.66 15.47 10.27
C SER A 247 -3.65 14.32 10.19
N LEU A 248 -2.38 14.65 10.05
CA LEU A 248 -1.29 13.68 10.02
C LEU A 248 -1.12 12.94 11.35
N LEU A 249 -1.18 13.66 12.47
CA LEU A 249 -1.13 13.06 13.81
C LEU A 249 -2.30 12.11 14.04
N LEU A 250 -3.52 12.50 13.65
CA LEU A 250 -4.67 11.60 13.72
C LEU A 250 -4.52 10.38 12.83
N THR A 251 -3.98 10.54 11.63
CA THR A 251 -3.68 9.40 10.73
C THR A 251 -2.72 8.42 11.41
N LEU A 252 -1.62 8.93 11.99
CA LEU A 252 -0.61 8.11 12.66
C LEU A 252 -1.16 7.45 13.94
N LEU A 253 -1.99 8.15 14.72
CA LEU A 253 -2.65 7.58 15.89
C LEU A 253 -3.67 6.51 15.51
N ALA A 254 -4.48 6.75 14.48
CA ALA A 254 -5.42 5.78 13.96
C ALA A 254 -4.70 4.54 13.43
N PHE A 255 -3.56 4.73 12.77
CA PHE A 255 -2.71 3.65 12.33
C PHE A 255 -2.18 2.83 13.52
N LYS A 256 -1.65 3.50 14.55
CA LYS A 256 -1.21 2.84 15.79
C LYS A 256 -2.35 2.05 16.44
N LEU A 257 -3.53 2.62 16.54
CA LEU A 257 -4.70 1.96 17.13
C LEU A 257 -5.11 0.74 16.31
N SER A 258 -5.16 0.87 14.97
CA SER A 258 -5.46 -0.22 14.04
C SER A 258 -4.42 -1.35 14.14
N ALA A 259 -3.13 -1.00 14.26
CA ALA A 259 -2.03 -1.94 14.48
C ALA A 259 -2.11 -2.67 15.83
N GLN A 260 -2.52 -1.98 16.90
CA GLN A 260 -2.70 -2.57 18.23
C GLN A 260 -3.92 -3.49 18.33
N MET A 261 -5.01 -3.13 17.64
CA MET A 261 -6.25 -3.92 17.61
C MET A 261 -6.21 -5.05 16.58
N GLY A 262 -5.35 -4.96 15.57
CA GLY A 262 -5.16 -5.98 14.55
C GLY A 262 -4.44 -7.23 15.05
N SER A 263 -4.69 -8.35 14.40
CA SER A 263 -3.98 -9.61 14.60
C SER A 263 -2.83 -9.77 13.58
N GLY A 264 -1.81 -10.57 13.90
CA GLY A 264 -0.73 -10.92 12.96
C GLY A 264 0.17 -9.73 12.54
N ALA A 265 0.29 -9.50 11.23
CA ALA A 265 1.25 -8.58 10.63
C ALA A 265 1.10 -7.11 11.03
N ALA A 266 -0.12 -6.67 11.35
CA ALA A 266 -0.35 -5.29 11.76
C ALA A 266 0.32 -4.96 13.10
N ARG A 267 0.44 -5.94 14.00
CA ARG A 267 1.04 -5.79 15.34
C ARG A 267 2.57 -5.77 15.32
N MET A 268 3.19 -6.20 14.23
CA MET A 268 4.66 -6.22 14.07
C MET A 268 5.25 -4.91 13.58
N LEU A 269 4.42 -4.03 13.00
CA LEU A 269 4.89 -2.74 12.53
C LEU A 269 5.36 -1.95 13.74
N ASP A 270 6.55 -1.33 13.65
CA ASP A 270 7.03 -0.46 14.72
C ASP A 270 6.13 0.77 14.80
N VAL A 271 5.13 0.70 15.68
CA VAL A 271 4.20 1.78 16.03
C VAL A 271 4.54 2.38 17.39
N SER A 272 5.81 2.25 17.82
CA SER A 272 6.32 2.94 18.99
C SER A 272 6.14 4.45 18.84
N PHE A 273 6.02 5.16 19.96
CA PHE A 273 5.97 6.62 19.94
C PHE A 273 7.24 7.22 19.31
N ALA A 274 8.38 6.54 19.42
CA ALA A 274 9.62 6.92 18.76
C ALA A 274 9.51 6.78 17.24
N ALA A 275 8.94 5.68 16.73
CA ALA A 275 8.67 5.50 15.31
C ALA A 275 7.69 6.55 14.77
N ILE A 276 6.61 6.85 15.49
CA ILE A 276 5.66 7.92 15.15
C ILE A 276 6.37 9.27 15.07
N GLY A 277 7.25 9.57 16.03
CA GLY A 277 8.07 10.79 16.00
C GLY A 277 8.97 10.88 14.77
N LYS A 278 9.64 9.77 14.40
CA LYS A 278 10.44 9.69 13.16
C LYS A 278 9.57 9.84 11.91
N MET A 279 8.42 9.18 11.84
CA MET A 279 7.49 9.30 10.70
C MET A 279 7.00 10.73 10.56
N LEU A 280 6.65 11.40 11.66
CA LEU A 280 6.26 12.81 11.66
C LEU A 280 7.39 13.70 11.13
N LEU A 281 8.63 13.43 11.54
CA LEU A 281 9.81 14.17 11.08
C LEU A 281 10.09 13.96 9.58
N VAL A 282 9.84 12.75 9.06
CA VAL A 282 9.86 12.50 7.61
C VAL A 282 8.73 13.26 6.91
N LEU A 283 7.53 13.23 7.45
CA LEU A 283 6.35 13.72 6.73
C LEU A 283 6.17 15.24 6.81
N LEU A 284 6.69 15.92 7.83
CA LEU A 284 6.49 17.36 8.03
C LEU A 284 7.06 18.23 6.88
N PRO A 285 8.31 18.03 6.40
CA PRO A 285 8.78 18.73 5.21
C PRO A 285 7.88 18.50 4.00
N MET A 286 7.33 17.29 3.87
CA MET A 286 6.46 16.93 2.76
C MET A 286 5.11 17.65 2.80
N LEU A 287 4.56 17.84 4.00
CA LEU A 287 3.37 18.67 4.20
C LEU A 287 3.63 20.11 3.76
N PHE A 288 4.79 20.66 4.10
CA PHE A 288 5.15 22.04 3.73
C PHE A 288 5.40 22.20 2.21
N VAL A 289 6.02 21.21 1.57
CA VAL A 289 6.16 21.12 0.11
C VAL A 289 4.78 21.12 -0.54
N GLY A 290 3.87 20.27 -0.05
CA GLY A 290 2.52 20.14 -0.58
C GLY A 290 1.68 21.40 -0.44
N THR A 291 1.62 21.99 0.75
CA THR A 291 0.85 23.22 1.00
C THR A 291 1.40 24.41 0.23
N SER A 292 2.73 24.51 0.07
CA SER A 292 3.35 25.59 -0.72
C SER A 292 3.08 25.44 -2.22
N LEU A 293 3.22 24.23 -2.77
CA LEU A 293 2.92 23.94 -4.16
C LEU A 293 1.42 24.15 -4.48
N LEU A 294 0.55 23.66 -3.59
CA LEU A 294 -0.90 23.88 -3.70
C LEU A 294 -1.25 25.36 -3.66
N THR A 295 -0.58 26.14 -2.81
CA THR A 295 -0.81 27.59 -2.74
C THR A 295 -0.41 28.28 -4.04
N PHE A 296 0.72 27.88 -4.62
CA PHE A 296 1.16 28.38 -5.92
C PHE A 296 0.13 28.08 -7.03
N LEU A 297 -0.36 26.84 -7.09
CA LEU A 297 -1.33 26.40 -8.11
C LEU A 297 -2.74 27.01 -7.88
N ALA A 298 -3.19 27.07 -6.63
CA ALA A 298 -4.47 27.69 -6.29
C ALA A 298 -4.47 29.19 -6.60
N ALA A 299 -3.33 29.87 -6.44
CA ALA A 299 -3.17 31.27 -6.81
C ALA A 299 -3.15 31.51 -8.33
N THR A 300 -2.95 30.46 -9.14
CA THR A 300 -3.09 30.54 -10.61
C THR A 300 -4.48 30.22 -11.12
N ALA A 301 -5.26 29.46 -10.36
CA ALA A 301 -6.61 29.06 -10.74
C ALA A 301 -7.58 30.24 -10.77
N LYS A 302 -8.51 30.23 -11.73
CA LYS A 302 -9.58 31.24 -11.86
C LYS A 302 -10.79 30.90 -11.01
N SER A 303 -10.99 29.62 -10.68
CA SER A 303 -12.12 29.13 -9.88
C SER A 303 -11.71 28.05 -8.91
N MET A 304 -12.55 27.81 -7.89
CA MET A 304 -12.38 26.69 -6.95
C MET A 304 -12.33 25.34 -7.68
N LYS A 305 -13.11 25.17 -8.75
CA LYS A 305 -13.13 23.93 -9.58
C LYS A 305 -11.80 23.69 -10.30
N GLU A 306 -11.20 24.75 -10.86
CA GLU A 306 -9.90 24.64 -11.53
C GLU A 306 -8.80 24.31 -10.51
N ALA A 307 -8.79 24.97 -9.35
CA ALA A 307 -7.86 24.67 -8.26
C ALA A 307 -8.01 23.22 -7.77
N GLN A 308 -9.24 22.72 -7.66
CA GLN A 308 -9.52 21.33 -7.31
C GLN A 308 -9.04 20.34 -8.37
N SER A 309 -9.09 20.69 -9.65
CA SER A 309 -8.57 19.83 -10.73
C SER A 309 -7.05 19.62 -10.62
N HIS A 310 -6.30 20.63 -10.13
CA HIS A 310 -4.86 20.49 -9.89
C HIS A 310 -4.55 19.49 -8.77
N ILE A 311 -5.43 19.33 -7.78
CA ILE A 311 -5.25 18.34 -6.72
C ILE A 311 -5.19 16.92 -7.27
N VAL A 312 -6.00 16.60 -8.29
CA VAL A 312 -5.99 15.27 -8.92
C VAL A 312 -4.60 14.95 -9.48
N TRP A 313 -3.97 15.90 -10.15
CA TRP A 313 -2.61 15.73 -10.68
C TRP A 313 -1.57 15.61 -9.57
N LEU A 314 -1.73 16.36 -8.48
CA LEU A 314 -0.85 16.27 -7.32
C LEU A 314 -0.97 14.94 -6.58
N MET A 315 -2.16 14.32 -6.55
CA MET A 315 -2.35 12.97 -6.00
C MET A 315 -1.56 11.91 -6.77
N LEU A 316 -1.30 12.12 -8.07
CA LEU A 316 -0.53 11.19 -8.89
C LEU A 316 0.99 11.26 -8.65
N LEU A 317 1.52 12.39 -8.15
CA LEU A 317 2.96 12.56 -7.94
C LEU A 317 3.56 11.54 -6.94
N PRO A 318 2.99 11.33 -5.73
CA PRO A 318 3.45 10.25 -4.83
C PRO A 318 3.30 8.84 -5.40
N MET A 319 2.38 8.68 -6.35
CA MET A 319 1.98 7.39 -6.89
C MET A 319 3.10 6.79 -7.75
N ILE A 320 3.76 7.60 -8.57
CA ILE A 320 4.79 7.13 -9.51
C ILE A 320 5.94 6.42 -8.79
N PRO A 321 6.63 7.02 -7.79
CA PRO A 321 7.76 6.35 -7.15
C PRO A 321 7.33 5.13 -6.34
N SER A 322 6.12 5.18 -5.76
CA SER A 322 5.55 4.05 -5.02
C SER A 322 5.30 2.85 -5.94
N PHE A 323 4.78 3.06 -7.15
CA PHE A 323 4.62 2.00 -8.15
C PHE A 323 5.95 1.48 -8.69
N VAL A 324 6.91 2.36 -8.99
CA VAL A 324 8.23 1.94 -9.48
C VAL A 324 8.90 1.00 -8.47
N LEU A 325 8.87 1.33 -7.17
CA LEU A 325 9.43 0.49 -6.12
C LEU A 325 8.67 -0.84 -5.92
N MET A 326 7.39 -0.89 -6.26
CA MET A 326 6.60 -2.12 -6.21
C MET A 326 7.02 -3.13 -7.29
N PHE A 327 7.30 -2.67 -8.51
CA PHE A 327 7.72 -3.54 -9.61
C PHE A 327 9.22 -3.81 -9.64
N ASN A 328 10.02 -2.84 -9.19
CA ASN A 328 11.47 -2.95 -9.15
C ASN A 328 11.96 -2.51 -7.77
N PRO A 329 12.12 -3.43 -6.82
CA PRO A 329 12.69 -3.11 -5.52
C PRO A 329 14.18 -2.77 -5.70
N ILE A 330 14.47 -1.48 -5.90
CA ILE A 330 15.83 -0.96 -6.03
C ILE A 330 16.52 -1.02 -4.66
N LYS A 331 17.78 -1.44 -4.63
CA LYS A 331 18.63 -1.32 -3.43
C LYS A 331 18.65 0.13 -2.96
N THR A 332 18.53 0.34 -1.65
CA THR A 332 18.50 1.69 -1.09
C THR A 332 19.86 2.36 -1.25
N GLU A 333 19.90 3.45 -2.03
CA GLU A 333 21.10 4.24 -2.31
C GLU A 333 20.93 5.68 -1.81
N LEU A 334 22.04 6.37 -1.51
CA LEU A 334 21.99 7.72 -0.90
C LEU A 334 21.25 8.76 -1.75
N TRP A 335 21.35 8.70 -3.07
CA TRP A 335 20.68 9.64 -3.98
C TRP A 335 19.14 9.56 -3.88
N GLN A 336 18.58 8.43 -3.47
CA GLN A 336 17.13 8.26 -3.38
C GLN A 336 16.51 9.18 -2.31
N PHE A 337 17.31 9.60 -1.33
CA PHE A 337 16.88 10.48 -0.25
C PHE A 337 16.86 11.97 -0.63
N THR A 338 17.35 12.35 -1.82
CA THR A 338 17.21 13.72 -2.34
C THR A 338 15.94 13.90 -3.18
N VAL A 339 15.37 12.81 -3.68
CA VAL A 339 14.20 12.82 -4.57
C VAL A 339 12.91 12.79 -3.75
N PRO A 340 12.01 13.78 -3.87
CA PRO A 340 10.72 13.79 -3.18
C PRO A 340 9.88 12.57 -3.52
N PHE A 341 9.00 12.20 -2.59
CA PHE A 341 8.17 10.98 -2.59
C PHE A 341 8.99 9.68 -2.47
N LEU A 342 10.09 9.54 -3.21
CA LEU A 342 11.00 8.39 -3.14
C LEU A 342 11.72 8.35 -1.77
N ALA A 343 12.26 9.49 -1.33
CA ALA A 343 12.93 9.62 -0.05
C ALA A 343 12.01 9.26 1.13
N GLN A 344 10.77 9.79 1.11
CA GLN A 344 9.78 9.51 2.14
C GLN A 344 9.36 8.04 2.11
N ASN A 345 9.20 7.44 0.92
CA ASN A 345 8.85 6.03 0.80
C ASN A 345 9.93 5.15 1.46
N GLN A 346 11.20 5.35 1.09
CA GLN A 346 12.33 4.60 1.63
C GLN A 346 12.51 4.82 3.15
N LEU A 347 12.39 6.06 3.63
CA LEU A 347 12.52 6.36 5.06
C LEU A 347 11.37 5.75 5.87
N LEU A 348 10.13 5.82 5.39
CA LEU A 348 8.99 5.21 6.06
C LEU A 348 9.15 3.69 6.11
N LEU A 349 9.56 3.05 5.01
CA LEU A 349 9.86 1.62 5.00
C LEU A 349 10.91 1.24 6.05
N LYS A 350 12.02 1.99 6.14
CA LYS A 350 13.04 1.78 7.16
C LYS A 350 12.50 1.93 8.58
N ILE A 351 11.67 2.94 8.84
CA ILE A 351 11.07 3.16 10.17
C ILE A 351 10.11 2.03 10.52
N ILE A 352 9.22 1.65 9.59
CA ILE A 352 8.22 0.59 9.80
C ILE A 352 8.88 -0.76 10.09
N ARG A 353 10.01 -1.03 9.43
CA ARG A 353 10.83 -2.25 9.61
C ARG A 353 11.78 -2.18 10.81
N ALA A 354 11.75 -1.11 11.59
CA ALA A 354 12.68 -0.86 12.69
C ALA A 354 14.17 -0.89 12.28
N GLU A 355 14.48 -0.55 11.04
CA GLU A 355 15.86 -0.47 10.55
C GLU A 355 16.55 0.80 11.08
N ALA A 356 17.84 0.70 11.40
CA ALA A 356 18.63 1.86 11.78
C ALA A 356 18.82 2.81 10.58
N ILE A 357 18.54 4.09 10.79
CA ILE A 357 18.75 5.14 9.79
C ILE A 357 20.00 5.93 10.19
N ALA A 358 21.01 5.93 9.32
CA ALA A 358 22.25 6.66 9.56
C ALA A 358 21.99 8.18 9.64
N PRO A 359 22.69 8.93 10.51
CA PRO A 359 22.55 10.39 10.61
C PRO A 359 22.81 11.13 9.29
N SER A 360 23.70 10.59 8.43
CA SER A 360 23.97 11.12 7.10
C SER A 360 22.73 11.13 6.19
N ILE A 361 21.92 10.07 6.26
CA ILE A 361 20.66 9.96 5.50
C ILE A 361 19.69 11.05 5.94
N TRP A 362 19.56 11.27 7.25
CA TRP A 362 18.74 12.36 7.79
C TRP A 362 19.21 13.73 7.31
N GLY A 363 20.53 13.97 7.33
CA GLY A 363 21.12 15.21 6.84
C GLY A 363 20.79 15.48 5.37
N VAL A 364 21.03 14.50 4.49
CA VAL A 364 20.71 14.61 3.06
C VAL A 364 19.22 14.82 2.82
N TYR A 365 18.39 14.04 3.50
CA TYR A 365 16.94 14.13 3.38
C TYR A 365 16.38 15.50 3.81
N LEU A 366 16.74 15.94 5.02
CA LEU A 366 16.22 17.18 5.58
C LEU A 366 16.72 18.39 4.78
N THR A 367 17.99 18.39 4.36
CA THR A 367 18.52 19.48 3.52
C THR A 367 17.81 19.56 2.18
N ALA A 368 17.66 18.44 1.46
CA ALA A 368 16.98 18.41 0.17
C ALA A 368 15.49 18.80 0.28
N SER A 369 14.78 18.24 1.26
CA SER A 369 13.36 18.50 1.44
C SER A 369 13.07 19.93 1.92
N LEU A 370 13.86 20.47 2.85
CA LEU A 370 13.73 21.86 3.29
C LEU A 370 14.12 22.84 2.19
N ALA A 371 15.16 22.54 1.38
CA ALA A 371 15.53 23.36 0.23
C ALA A 371 14.41 23.42 -0.80
N LEU A 372 13.80 22.27 -1.14
CA LEU A 372 12.64 22.22 -2.04
C LEU A 372 11.45 23.00 -1.46
N ALA A 373 11.15 22.82 -0.18
CA ALA A 373 10.03 23.50 0.45
C ALA A 373 10.23 25.02 0.49
N ALA A 374 11.46 25.48 0.79
CA ALA A 374 11.83 26.89 0.71
C ALA A 374 11.71 27.44 -0.72
N ALA A 375 12.16 26.70 -1.73
CA ALA A 375 12.03 27.09 -3.13
C ALA A 375 10.56 27.25 -3.56
N LEU A 376 9.70 26.29 -3.21
CA LEU A 376 8.27 26.35 -3.50
C LEU A 376 7.55 27.47 -2.74
N TRP A 377 7.93 27.70 -1.48
CA TRP A 377 7.42 28.83 -0.71
C TRP A 377 7.81 30.17 -1.35
N LEU A 378 9.06 30.33 -1.79
CA LEU A 378 9.51 31.53 -2.51
C LEU A 378 8.75 31.73 -3.83
N LEU A 379 8.48 30.65 -4.58
CA LEU A 379 7.66 30.70 -5.79
C LEU A 379 6.22 31.14 -5.49
N ALA A 380 5.62 30.62 -4.42
CA ALA A 380 4.28 31.03 -3.98
C ALA A 380 4.24 32.52 -3.58
N VAL A 381 5.23 32.99 -2.83
CA VAL A 381 5.35 34.41 -2.44
C VAL A 381 5.57 35.30 -3.67
N TRP A 382 6.44 34.90 -4.59
CA TRP A 382 6.69 35.62 -5.85
C TRP A 382 5.41 35.74 -6.68
N ARG A 383 4.63 34.67 -6.76
CA ARG A 383 3.36 34.65 -7.50
C ARG A 383 2.36 35.67 -6.95
N TYR A 384 2.21 35.77 -5.63
CA TYR A 384 1.36 36.77 -4.97
C TYR A 384 1.83 38.21 -5.19
N ARG A 385 3.11 38.44 -5.49
CA ARG A 385 3.60 39.77 -5.85
C ARG A 385 3.20 40.21 -7.27
N GLN A 386 2.79 39.29 -8.14
CA GLN A 386 2.37 39.65 -9.49
C GLN A 386 1.00 40.34 -9.48
N GLU A 387 0.88 41.47 -10.17
CA GLU A 387 -0.35 42.28 -10.26
C GLU A 387 -1.51 41.53 -10.94
N ARG A 388 -1.19 40.55 -11.79
CA ARG A 388 -2.19 39.66 -12.43
C ARG A 388 -3.02 38.84 -11.44
N LEU A 389 -2.63 38.79 -10.17
CA LEU A 389 -3.46 38.17 -9.13
C LEU A 389 -4.60 39.08 -8.67
N ALA A 390 -4.48 40.40 -8.80
CA ALA A 390 -5.52 41.37 -8.41
C ALA A 390 -6.46 41.75 -9.57
N VAL A 391 -6.08 41.49 -10.82
CA VAL A 391 -6.95 41.74 -11.97
C VAL A 391 -7.71 40.45 -12.27
N ALA A 392 -8.90 40.31 -11.70
CA ALA A 392 -9.91 39.38 -12.18
C ALA A 392 -10.51 39.95 -13.47
N GLY A 393 -9.77 39.83 -14.57
CA GLY A 393 -10.20 40.12 -15.94
C GLY A 393 -10.06 38.89 -16.81
#